data_AF-A0A165HBR8-F1
#
_entry.id   AF-A0A165HBR8-F1
#
_cell.length_a   1.000
_cell.length_b   1.000
_cell.length_c   1.000
_cell.angle_alpha   90.00
_cell.angle_beta   90.00
_cell.angle_gamma   90.00
#
_symmetry.space_group_name_H-M   'P 1'
#
loop_
_entity.id
_entity.type
_entity.pdbx_description
1 polymer ?
#
loop_
_entity_poly.entity_id
_entity_poly.type
_entity_poly.pdbx_seq_one_letter_code
_entity_poly.pdbx_strand_id
1 'polypeptide(L)'
;MLDNSVVSETPQAHAADVEFMVRRGMTKGYQLLSLLTPPLYSAFALSRYGRAQFTINRLLRATWIGGSVGEHSSIVAGGGFEYARSAYSNAGQVRTRRIHAAYDTASIRADDHSTIGGILFAVLTPAILWKRASIVNLILGGAGVGSAVGLLAHHARTISGDAAPKVRIPEISSPPTPPV
;
A
#
# COMPACT_ATOMS: atom_id res chain seq x y z
N MET A 1 27.93 33.36 8.25
CA MET A 1 27.69 32.48 7.08
C MET A 1 27.00 31.17 7.54
N LEU A 2 25.94 31.28 8.36
CA LEU A 2 25.26 30.14 9.01
C LEU A 2 23.71 30.27 9.03
N ASP A 3 23.14 31.29 8.38
CA ASP A 3 21.70 31.58 8.50
C ASP A 3 20.87 31.16 7.28
N ASN A 4 21.53 30.78 6.18
CA ASN A 4 20.82 30.35 4.95
C ASN A 4 20.44 28.87 4.93
N SER A 5 21.04 28.00 5.76
CA SER A 5 20.73 26.56 5.77
C SER A 5 19.47 26.24 6.57
N VAL A 6 19.05 27.07 7.52
CA VAL A 6 17.89 26.81 8.38
C VAL A 6 16.57 27.16 7.68
N VAL A 7 16.60 28.09 6.72
CA VAL A 7 15.38 28.62 6.04
C VAL A 7 15.12 27.93 4.69
N SER A 8 16.15 27.50 3.97
CA SER A 8 16.00 26.67 2.76
C SER A 8 15.44 25.26 3.04
N GLU A 9 15.40 24.85 4.31
CA GLU A 9 14.92 23.55 4.76
C GLU A 9 13.39 23.44 4.92
N THR A 10 12.59 24.51 4.84
CA THR A 10 11.14 24.39 5.15
C THR A 10 10.26 23.93 3.98
N PRO A 11 10.35 24.46 2.75
CA PRO A 11 9.47 24.04 1.65
C PRO A 11 10.01 22.83 0.90
N GLN A 12 11.34 22.76 0.70
CA GLN A 12 11.98 21.66 -0.02
C GLN A 12 11.97 20.37 0.80
N ALA A 13 12.21 20.43 2.12
CA ALA A 13 12.07 19.25 2.97
C ALA A 13 10.61 18.84 3.11
N HIS A 14 9.68 19.80 3.19
CA HIS A 14 8.25 19.48 3.19
C HIS A 14 7.83 18.77 1.90
N ALA A 15 8.29 19.23 0.73
CA ALA A 15 8.00 18.58 -0.55
C ALA A 15 8.56 17.15 -0.60
N ALA A 16 9.77 16.92 -0.09
CA ALA A 16 10.36 15.58 -0.01
C ALA A 16 9.59 14.66 0.96
N ASP A 17 9.13 15.20 2.10
CA ASP A 17 8.33 14.44 3.06
C ASP A 17 6.94 14.09 2.49
N VAL A 18 6.31 15.01 1.75
CA VAL A 18 5.07 14.76 1.01
C VAL A 18 5.29 13.67 -0.04
N GLU A 19 6.36 13.74 -0.83
CA GLU A 19 6.67 12.72 -1.84
C GLU A 19 6.85 11.33 -1.22
N PHE A 20 7.54 11.24 -0.08
CA PHE A 20 7.69 9.99 0.67
C PHE A 20 6.34 9.42 1.10
N MET A 21 5.47 10.27 1.65
CA MET A 21 4.12 9.87 2.09
C MET A 21 3.24 9.44 0.92
N VAL A 22 3.34 10.11 -0.23
CA VAL A 22 2.63 9.74 -1.46
C VAL A 22 3.06 8.36 -1.94
N ARG A 23 4.37 8.11 -2.04
CA ARG A 23 4.91 6.80 -2.44
C ARG A 23 4.45 5.69 -1.49
N ARG A 24 4.46 5.95 -0.17
CA ARG A 24 3.92 5.02 0.83
C ARG A 24 2.42 4.78 0.63
N GLY A 25 1.65 5.84 0.39
CA GLY A 25 0.21 5.78 0.13
C GLY A 25 -0.13 4.95 -1.09
N MET A 26 0.66 5.07 -2.16
CA MET A 26 0.55 4.25 -3.37
C MET A 26 0.71 2.75 -3.05
N THR A 27 1.77 2.38 -2.33
CA THR A 27 2.04 0.97 -1.97
C THR A 27 0.97 0.40 -1.05
N LYS A 28 0.56 1.16 -0.01
CA LYS A 28 -0.51 0.74 0.90
C LYS A 28 -1.88 0.65 0.21
N GLY A 29 -2.15 1.55 -0.74
CA GLY A 29 -3.33 1.48 -1.59
C GLY A 29 -3.36 0.19 -2.40
N TYR A 30 -2.26 -0.14 -3.08
CA TYR A 30 -2.14 -1.37 -3.87
C TYR A 30 -2.40 -2.62 -3.01
N GLN A 31 -1.80 -2.67 -1.83
CA GLN A 31 -1.98 -3.74 -0.85
C GLN A 31 -3.43 -3.90 -0.41
N LEU A 32 -4.08 -2.79 -0.04
CA LEU A 32 -5.47 -2.79 0.42
C LEU A 32 -6.43 -3.26 -0.67
N LEU A 33 -6.33 -2.73 -1.90
CA LEU A 33 -7.22 -3.19 -2.97
C LEU A 33 -6.85 -4.59 -3.46
N SER A 34 -5.58 -4.98 -3.48
CA SER A 34 -5.23 -6.37 -3.76
C SER A 34 -5.91 -7.35 -2.79
N LEU A 35 -6.10 -6.94 -1.54
CA LEU A 35 -6.85 -7.69 -0.52
C LEU A 35 -8.37 -7.63 -0.69
N LEU A 36 -8.93 -6.45 -0.98
CA LEU A 36 -10.38 -6.23 -1.05
C LEU A 36 -11.00 -6.58 -2.40
N THR A 37 -10.28 -6.41 -3.51
CA THR A 37 -10.82 -6.60 -4.86
C THR A 37 -11.23 -8.04 -5.14
N PRO A 38 -10.47 -9.10 -4.78
CA PRO A 38 -10.92 -10.47 -4.98
C PRO A 38 -12.25 -10.79 -4.26
N PRO A 39 -12.43 -10.53 -2.95
CA PRO A 39 -13.69 -10.80 -2.28
C PRO A 39 -14.82 -9.89 -2.77
N LEU A 40 -14.59 -8.58 -2.95
CA LEU A 40 -15.63 -7.66 -3.43
C LEU A 40 -16.10 -8.01 -4.85
N TYR A 41 -15.17 -8.29 -5.77
CA TYR A 41 -15.52 -8.72 -7.12
C TYR A 41 -16.25 -10.06 -7.10
N SER A 42 -15.83 -11.01 -6.25
CA SER A 42 -16.52 -12.30 -6.13
C SER A 42 -17.95 -12.13 -5.60
N ALA A 43 -18.16 -11.32 -4.56
CA ALA A 43 -19.47 -11.04 -4.01
C ALA A 43 -20.38 -10.33 -5.02
N PHE A 44 -19.85 -9.32 -5.72
CA PHE A 44 -20.57 -8.59 -6.76
C PHE A 44 -20.89 -9.46 -7.98
N ALA A 45 -19.93 -10.24 -8.47
CA ALA A 45 -20.14 -11.11 -9.62
C ALA A 45 -21.16 -12.21 -9.32
N LEU A 46 -21.10 -12.80 -8.11
CA LEU A 46 -22.04 -13.81 -7.66
C LEU A 46 -23.44 -13.23 -7.44
N SER A 47 -23.57 -12.03 -6.85
CA SER A 47 -24.87 -11.39 -6.60
C SER A 47 -25.53 -10.87 -7.88
N ARG A 48 -24.76 -10.32 -8.82
CA ARG A 48 -25.31 -9.66 -10.01
C ARG A 48 -25.47 -10.58 -11.21
N TYR A 49 -24.55 -11.53 -11.42
CA TYR A 49 -24.46 -12.35 -12.63
C TYR A 49 -24.52 -13.87 -12.37
N GLY A 50 -24.54 -14.29 -11.10
CA GLY A 50 -24.60 -15.70 -10.71
C GLY A 50 -23.31 -16.49 -10.98
N ARG A 51 -23.33 -17.78 -10.66
CA ARG A 51 -22.16 -18.69 -10.80
C ARG A 51 -21.73 -18.93 -12.25
N ALA A 52 -22.65 -18.80 -13.21
CA ALA A 52 -22.42 -19.13 -14.62
C ALA A 52 -21.44 -18.17 -15.33
N GLN A 53 -21.27 -16.94 -14.82
CA GLN A 53 -20.40 -15.92 -15.42
C GLN A 53 -19.12 -15.67 -14.60
N PHE A 54 -18.93 -16.41 -13.49
CA PHE A 54 -17.73 -16.32 -12.67
C PHE A 54 -16.59 -17.12 -13.31
N THR A 55 -15.57 -16.42 -13.81
CA THR A 55 -14.38 -17.04 -14.41
C THR A 55 -13.12 -16.54 -13.73
N ILE A 56 -12.13 -17.44 -13.59
CA ILE A 56 -10.80 -17.13 -13.02
C ILE A 56 -10.15 -15.98 -13.79
N ASN A 57 -10.30 -15.96 -15.12
CA ASN A 57 -9.77 -14.91 -15.97
C ASN A 57 -10.34 -13.52 -15.61
N ARG A 58 -11.65 -13.42 -15.33
CA ARG A 58 -12.28 -12.16 -14.92
C ARG A 58 -11.89 -11.74 -13.50
N LEU A 59 -11.79 -12.70 -12.57
CA LEU A 59 -11.36 -12.42 -11.19
C LEU A 59 -9.93 -11.88 -11.16
N LEU A 60 -9.00 -12.57 -11.82
CA LEU A 60 -7.60 -12.15 -11.89
C LEU A 60 -7.47 -10.80 -12.59
N ARG A 61 -8.20 -10.60 -13.70
CA ARG A 61 -8.26 -9.32 -14.40
C ARG A 61 -8.77 -8.20 -13.50
N ALA A 62 -9.88 -8.41 -12.79
CA ALA A 62 -10.42 -7.43 -11.86
C ALA A 62 -9.42 -7.10 -10.75
N THR A 63 -8.70 -8.10 -10.24
CA THR A 63 -7.71 -7.94 -9.17
C THR A 63 -6.55 -7.04 -9.59
N TRP A 64 -5.93 -7.27 -10.76
CA TRP A 64 -4.80 -6.43 -11.16
C TRP A 64 -5.21 -5.11 -11.82
N ILE A 65 -6.38 -5.02 -12.45
CA ILE A 65 -6.93 -3.74 -12.94
C ILE A 65 -7.30 -2.85 -11.76
N GLY A 66 -8.00 -3.39 -10.76
CA GLY A 66 -8.32 -2.65 -9.52
C GLY A 66 -7.07 -2.29 -8.71
N GLY A 67 -6.07 -3.17 -8.70
CA GLY A 67 -4.78 -2.92 -8.04
C GLY A 67 -3.91 -1.89 -8.79
N SER A 68 -3.73 -2.02 -10.10
CA SER A 68 -2.57 -1.46 -10.80
C SER A 68 -2.87 -0.58 -12.01
N VAL A 69 -3.94 -0.84 -12.78
CA VAL A 69 -4.20 -0.14 -14.05
C VAL A 69 -5.68 0.18 -14.21
N GLY A 70 -6.04 1.47 -14.12
CA GLY A 70 -7.39 1.99 -14.39
C GLY A 70 -7.60 3.38 -13.78
N GLU A 71 -8.69 4.05 -14.19
CA GLU A 71 -9.15 5.35 -13.64
C GLU A 71 -9.43 5.28 -12.12
N HIS A 72 -9.75 4.08 -11.61
CA HIS A 72 -9.91 3.76 -10.19
C HIS A 72 -8.73 2.99 -9.59
N SER A 73 -7.51 3.20 -10.11
CA SER A 73 -6.31 2.55 -9.58
C SER A 73 -6.06 2.97 -8.12
N SER A 74 -5.95 1.99 -7.21
CA SER A 74 -5.55 2.26 -5.81
C SER A 74 -4.22 2.96 -5.67
N ILE A 75 -3.33 2.80 -6.64
CA ILE A 75 -2.04 3.51 -6.67
C ILE A 75 -2.31 5.00 -6.80
N VAL A 76 -3.17 5.39 -7.74
CA VAL A 76 -3.53 6.80 -7.96
C VAL A 76 -4.39 7.33 -6.82
N ALA A 77 -5.37 6.56 -6.35
CA ALA A 77 -6.25 6.96 -5.25
C ALA A 77 -5.50 7.08 -3.91
N GLY A 78 -4.63 6.13 -3.59
CA GLY A 78 -3.81 6.13 -2.37
C GLY A 78 -2.75 7.23 -2.40
N GLY A 79 -2.07 7.41 -3.54
CA GLY A 79 -1.12 8.51 -3.73
C GLY A 79 -1.79 9.89 -3.70
N GLY A 80 -2.93 10.04 -4.37
CA GLY A 80 -3.71 11.28 -4.38
C GLY A 80 -4.31 11.63 -3.02
N PHE A 81 -4.79 10.63 -2.27
CA PHE A 81 -5.30 10.83 -0.91
C PHE A 81 -4.18 11.30 0.05
N GLU A 82 -3.02 10.63 0.03
CA GLU A 82 -1.88 11.05 0.85
C GLU A 82 -1.30 12.38 0.40
N TYR A 83 -1.31 12.67 -0.90
CA TYR A 83 -0.92 13.98 -1.44
C TYR A 83 -1.84 15.07 -0.90
N ALA A 84 -3.16 14.94 -1.06
CA ALA A 84 -4.11 15.92 -0.55
C ALA A 84 -3.97 16.09 0.97
N ARG A 85 -3.88 14.98 1.71
CA ARG A 85 -3.70 15.01 3.17
C ARG A 85 -2.39 15.71 3.59
N SER A 86 -1.30 15.50 2.85
CA SER A 86 0.02 16.02 3.22
C SER A 86 0.26 17.45 2.70
N ALA A 87 -0.27 17.80 1.54
CA ALA A 87 -0.15 19.14 0.94
C ALA A 87 -0.87 20.22 1.77
N TYR A 88 -1.98 19.87 2.42
CA TYR A 88 -2.73 20.78 3.30
C TYR A 88 -2.33 20.68 4.79
N SER A 89 -1.28 19.93 5.12
CA SER A 89 -0.80 19.75 6.50
C SER A 89 0.37 20.68 6.84
N ASN A 90 0.59 20.93 8.14
CA ASN A 90 1.77 21.65 8.61
C ASN A 90 3.04 20.80 8.41
N ALA A 91 4.13 21.41 7.93
CA ALA A 91 5.40 20.75 7.67
C ALA A 91 5.96 19.96 8.87
N GLY A 92 5.80 20.48 10.09
CA GLY A 92 6.19 19.74 11.31
C GLY A 92 5.40 18.46 11.50
N GLN A 93 4.10 18.47 11.21
CA GLN A 93 3.24 17.28 11.34
C GLN A 93 3.52 16.24 10.25
N VAL A 94 3.86 16.66 9.03
CA VAL A 94 4.23 15.72 7.95
C VAL A 94 5.57 15.06 8.27
N ARG A 95 6.54 15.84 8.76
CA ARG A 95 7.85 15.34 9.19
C ARG A 95 7.75 14.32 10.33
N THR A 96 6.97 14.63 11.37
CA THR A 96 6.70 13.68 12.47
C THR A 96 6.06 12.39 11.93
N ARG A 97 5.03 12.50 11.08
CA ARG A 97 4.39 11.34 10.45
C ARG A 97 5.36 10.51 9.62
N ARG A 98 6.22 11.15 8.84
CA ARG A 98 7.28 10.45 8.07
C ARG A 98 8.22 9.68 8.97
N ILE A 99 8.65 10.27 10.08
CA ILE A 99 9.58 9.61 11.01
C ILE A 99 8.88 8.41 11.68
N HIS A 100 7.65 8.58 12.18
CA HIS A 100 6.86 7.44 12.68
C HIS A 100 6.68 6.35 11.63
N ALA A 101 6.36 6.74 10.39
CA ALA A 101 6.23 5.84 9.26
C ALA A 101 7.54 5.07 8.97
N ALA A 102 8.69 5.72 9.02
CA ALA A 102 9.99 5.11 8.75
C ALA A 102 10.46 4.13 9.84
N TYR A 103 10.02 4.34 11.08
CA TYR A 103 10.38 3.47 12.22
C TYR A 103 9.29 2.46 12.60
N ASP A 104 8.18 2.43 11.87
CA ASP A 104 7.12 1.44 12.05
C ASP A 104 7.53 0.08 11.47
N THR A 105 8.23 -0.69 12.29
CA THR A 105 8.72 -2.04 11.96
C THR A 105 7.59 -3.03 11.65
N ALA A 106 6.41 -2.84 12.23
CA ALA A 106 5.24 -3.68 11.93
C ALA A 106 4.77 -3.43 10.48
N SER A 107 4.65 -2.16 10.09
CA SER A 107 4.32 -1.79 8.70
C SER A 107 5.35 -2.31 7.71
N ILE A 108 6.65 -2.20 8.02
CA ILE A 108 7.73 -2.67 7.14
C ILE A 108 7.65 -4.19 6.96
N ARG A 109 7.48 -4.95 8.05
CA ARG A 109 7.32 -6.42 7.95
C ARG A 109 6.07 -6.82 7.17
N ALA A 110 4.98 -6.08 7.32
CA ALA A 110 3.77 -6.32 6.54
C ALA A 110 4.02 -6.11 5.04
N ASP A 111 4.78 -5.06 4.69
CA ASP A 111 5.17 -4.77 3.30
C ASP A 111 6.07 -5.86 2.72
N ASP A 112 7.01 -6.39 3.51
CA ASP A 112 7.86 -7.51 3.09
C ASP A 112 7.05 -8.77 2.81
N HIS A 113 6.14 -9.15 3.73
CA HIS A 113 5.29 -10.33 3.54
C HIS A 113 4.38 -10.18 2.31
N SER A 114 3.82 -8.99 2.12
CA SER A 114 3.03 -8.65 0.94
C SER A 114 3.84 -8.80 -0.34
N THR A 115 5.05 -8.24 -0.38
CA THR A 115 5.91 -8.27 -1.57
C THR A 115 6.35 -9.70 -1.90
N ILE A 116 6.80 -10.46 -0.89
CA ILE A 116 7.18 -11.86 -1.02
C ILE A 116 5.99 -12.69 -1.53
N GLY A 117 4.81 -12.52 -0.92
CA GLY A 117 3.60 -13.18 -1.36
C GLY A 117 3.24 -12.85 -2.81
N GLY A 118 3.33 -11.58 -3.20
CA GLY A 118 3.09 -11.13 -4.56
C GLY A 118 4.03 -11.78 -5.58
N ILE A 119 5.34 -11.76 -5.33
CA ILE A 119 6.33 -12.40 -6.22
C ILE A 119 6.09 -13.91 -6.33
N LEU A 120 5.84 -14.58 -5.20
CA LEU A 120 5.56 -16.02 -5.18
C LEU A 120 4.34 -16.38 -6.03
N PHE A 121 3.22 -15.68 -5.86
CA PHE A 121 2.01 -15.98 -6.61
C PHE A 121 2.05 -15.47 -8.06
N ALA A 122 2.86 -14.46 -8.38
CA ALA A 122 3.11 -14.07 -9.77
C ALA A 122 3.72 -15.21 -10.60
N VAL A 123 4.50 -16.09 -9.97
CA VAL A 123 5.11 -17.27 -10.59
C VAL A 123 4.25 -18.53 -10.41
N LEU A 124 3.69 -18.74 -9.23
CA LEU A 124 2.91 -19.95 -8.90
C LEU A 124 1.57 -19.98 -9.64
N THR A 125 0.90 -18.83 -9.77
CA THR A 125 -0.42 -18.73 -10.41
C THR A 125 -0.39 -19.14 -11.88
N PRO A 126 0.55 -18.66 -12.73
CA PRO A 126 0.67 -19.17 -14.09
C PRO A 126 1.08 -20.65 -14.12
N ALA A 127 1.92 -21.13 -13.20
CA ALA A 127 2.31 -22.54 -13.15
C ALA A 127 1.10 -23.48 -12.93
N ILE A 128 0.15 -23.08 -12.08
CA ILE A 128 -1.03 -23.90 -11.76
C ILE A 128 -2.20 -23.65 -12.73
N LEU A 129 -2.41 -22.42 -13.17
CA LEU A 129 -3.62 -21.98 -13.89
C LEU A 129 -3.36 -21.63 -15.38
N TRP A 130 -2.24 -22.10 -15.96
CA TRP A 130 -1.77 -21.77 -17.32
C TRP A 130 -2.85 -21.80 -18.42
N LYS A 131 -3.79 -22.76 -18.38
CA LYS A 131 -4.87 -22.89 -19.38
C LYS A 131 -6.19 -22.18 -19.04
N ARG A 132 -6.26 -21.48 -17.89
CA ARG A 132 -7.52 -20.93 -17.35
C ARG A 132 -7.66 -19.40 -17.49
N ALA A 133 -6.60 -18.70 -17.86
CA ALA A 133 -6.60 -17.25 -18.07
C ALA A 133 -5.43 -16.84 -18.99
N SER A 134 -5.42 -15.59 -19.46
CA SER A 134 -4.27 -15.06 -20.20
C SER A 134 -3.05 -14.90 -19.29
N ILE A 135 -1.85 -15.00 -19.84
CA ILE A 135 -0.61 -14.95 -19.07
C ILE A 135 -0.43 -13.64 -18.29
N VAL A 136 -0.86 -12.51 -18.88
CA VAL A 136 -0.86 -11.20 -18.21
C VAL A 136 -1.75 -11.21 -16.98
N ASN A 137 -2.96 -11.78 -17.08
CA ASN A 137 -3.89 -11.87 -15.96
C ASN A 137 -3.39 -12.84 -14.89
N LEU A 138 -2.73 -13.93 -15.30
CA LEU A 138 -2.13 -14.90 -14.38
C LEU A 138 -0.99 -14.29 -13.55
N ILE A 139 -0.08 -13.57 -14.20
CA ILE A 139 1.08 -12.96 -13.53
C ILE A 139 0.62 -11.78 -12.66
N LEU A 140 -0.09 -10.81 -13.24
CA LEU A 140 -0.46 -9.59 -12.52
C LEU A 140 -1.57 -9.85 -11.50
N GLY A 141 -2.56 -10.68 -11.84
CA GLY A 141 -3.61 -11.07 -10.91
C GLY A 141 -3.07 -11.98 -9.80
N GLY A 142 -2.14 -12.88 -10.13
CA GLY A 142 -1.42 -13.68 -9.16
C GLY A 142 -0.61 -12.81 -8.19
N ALA A 143 0.10 -11.80 -8.70
CA ALA A 143 0.83 -10.85 -7.85
C ALA A 143 -0.08 -10.11 -6.86
N GLY A 144 -1.26 -9.66 -7.32
CA GLY A 144 -2.25 -9.03 -6.45
C GLY A 144 -2.77 -9.98 -5.36
N VAL A 145 -3.23 -11.18 -5.75
CA VAL A 145 -3.70 -12.19 -4.78
C VAL A 145 -2.60 -12.58 -3.79
N GLY A 146 -1.36 -12.76 -4.26
CA GLY A 146 -0.21 -13.06 -3.42
C GLY A 146 0.10 -11.95 -2.42
N SER A 147 0.01 -10.69 -2.85
CA SER A 147 0.17 -9.52 -2.00
C SER A 147 -0.83 -9.50 -0.85
N ALA A 148 -2.09 -9.84 -1.14
CA ALA A 148 -3.14 -10.00 -0.14
C ALA A 148 -2.88 -11.15 0.84
N VAL A 149 -2.52 -12.33 0.31
CA VAL A 149 -2.19 -13.51 1.12
C VAL A 149 -0.99 -13.24 2.04
N GLY A 150 0.02 -12.53 1.55
CA GLY A 150 1.18 -12.11 2.34
C GLY A 150 0.79 -11.21 3.53
N LEU A 151 -0.07 -10.21 3.30
CA LEU A 151 -0.57 -9.35 4.38
C LEU A 151 -1.37 -10.11 5.43
N LEU A 152 -2.26 -11.01 4.98
CA LEU A 152 -3.03 -11.85 5.88
C LEU A 152 -2.12 -12.77 6.70
N ALA A 153 -1.08 -13.34 6.09
CA ALA A 153 -0.10 -14.16 6.79
C ALA A 153 0.67 -13.36 7.86
N HIS A 154 1.06 -12.11 7.55
CA HIS A 154 1.67 -11.22 8.53
C HIS A 154 0.73 -10.92 9.71
N HIS A 155 -0.54 -10.62 9.43
CA HIS A 155 -1.52 -10.31 10.46
C HIS A 155 -1.81 -11.53 11.34
N ALA A 156 -1.94 -12.71 10.73
CA ALA A 156 -2.09 -13.98 11.44
C ALA A 156 -0.90 -14.24 12.38
N ARG A 157 0.34 -14.05 11.90
CA ARG A 157 1.55 -14.19 12.74
C ARG A 157 1.62 -13.18 13.88
N THR A 158 1.21 -11.95 13.61
CA THR A 158 1.13 -10.89 14.64
C THR A 158 0.13 -11.27 15.74
N ILE A 159 -1.03 -11.82 15.38
CA ILE A 159 -2.04 -12.29 16.34
C ILE A 159 -1.55 -13.55 17.09
N SER A 160 -0.81 -14.43 16.43
CA SER A 160 -0.24 -15.65 17.01
C SER A 160 0.99 -15.43 17.90
N GLY A 161 1.45 -14.19 18.09
CA GLY A 161 2.47 -13.83 19.07
C GLY A 161 3.84 -13.44 18.50
N ASP A 162 4.05 -13.44 17.18
CA ASP A 162 5.26 -12.90 16.54
C ASP A 162 5.06 -11.42 16.20
N ALA A 163 4.95 -10.59 17.24
CA ALA A 163 4.76 -9.14 17.09
C ALA A 163 6.10 -8.43 16.75
N ALA A 164 6.03 -7.42 15.89
CA ALA A 164 7.21 -6.65 15.52
C ALA A 164 7.81 -5.88 16.74
N PRO A 165 9.14 -5.79 16.86
CA PRO A 165 9.80 -5.02 17.91
C PRO A 165 9.41 -3.55 17.85
N LYS A 166 8.96 -2.97 18.98
CA LYS A 166 8.67 -1.53 19.07
C LYS A 166 9.99 -0.75 19.12
N VAL A 167 10.31 -0.02 18.06
CA VAL A 167 11.46 0.87 18.03
C VAL A 167 11.10 2.16 18.76
N ARG A 168 11.97 2.61 19.68
CA ARG A 168 11.83 3.93 20.32
C ARG A 168 12.22 4.99 19.29
N ILE A 169 11.25 5.82 18.93
CA ILE A 169 11.45 6.92 18.00
C ILE A 169 12.08 8.09 18.79
N PRO A 170 13.15 8.72 18.28
CA PRO A 170 13.69 9.94 18.90
C PRO A 170 12.60 11.01 19.01
N GLU A 171 12.40 11.59 20.21
CA GLU A 171 11.49 12.72 20.37
C GLU A 171 11.99 13.92 19.57
N ILE A 172 11.20 14.37 18.61
CA ILE A 172 11.50 15.56 17.82
C ILE A 172 10.86 16.72 18.57
N SER A 173 11.67 17.65 19.09
CA SER A 173 11.16 18.88 19.69
C SER A 173 10.30 19.63 18.67
N SER A 174 9.00 19.80 18.95
CA SER A 174 8.12 20.63 18.13
C SER A 174 8.58 22.09 18.19
N PRO A 175 8.65 22.84 17.07
CA PRO A 175 8.87 24.27 17.12
C PRO A 175 7.72 24.94 17.90
N PRO A 176 8.00 26.00 18.70
CA PRO A 176 7.00 26.63 19.53
C PRO A 176 5.83 27.15 18.70
N THR A 177 4.61 26.79 19.10
CA THR A 177 3.36 27.36 18.57
C THR A 177 3.34 28.87 18.83
N PRO A 178 3.15 29.72 17.81
CA PRO A 178 2.95 31.15 18.04
C PRO A 178 1.63 31.37 18.82
N PRO A 179 1.58 32.35 19.74
CA PRO A 179 0.37 32.65 20.50
C PRO A 179 -0.73 33.16 19.55
N VAL A 180 -1.96 32.75 19.86
CA VAL A 180 -3.22 33.15 19.20
C VAL A 180 -3.52 34.62 19.46
#